data_AF-A0A819ETN5-F1
#
_entry.id   AF-A0A819ETN5-F1
#
_cell.length_a   1.000
_cell.length_b   1.000
_cell.length_c   1.000
_cell.angle_alpha   90.00
_cell.angle_beta   90.00
_cell.angle_gamma   90.00
#
_symmetry.space_group_name_H-M   'P 1'
#
loop_
_entity.id
_entity.type
_entity.pdbx_description
1 polymer ?
#
loop_
_entity_poly.entity_id
_entity_poly.type
_entity_poly.pdbx_seq_one_letter_code
_entity_poly.pdbx_strand_id
1 'polypeptide(L)'
;MNEVQQKLSFDGLFEEKTIKFLNEFHQSMTCFENLSNELLCEMFDYLDGFQLFQTFSNLNSRFEQLIHSSCVSIKTRFCIYQSDKVLNT
;
A
#
# COMPACT_ATOMS: atom_id res chain seq x y z
N MET A 1 46.78 -22.16 17.49
CA MET A 1 46.46 -21.16 16.44
C MET A 1 44.98 -20.88 16.60
N ASN A 2 44.71 -19.89 17.45
CA ASN A 2 43.64 -19.91 18.45
C ASN A 2 42.64 -18.78 18.21
N GLU A 3 41.36 -19.09 18.39
CA GLU A 3 40.20 -18.20 18.69
C GLU A 3 39.88 -17.05 17.71
N VAL A 4 40.88 -16.32 17.21
CA VAL A 4 40.73 -15.19 16.28
C VAL A 4 40.18 -15.63 14.93
N GLN A 5 40.59 -16.79 14.39
CA GLN A 5 40.08 -17.31 13.12
C GLN A 5 38.64 -17.87 13.23
N GLN A 6 38.25 -18.40 14.39
CA GLN A 6 36.86 -18.82 14.62
C GLN A 6 35.92 -17.62 14.81
N LYS A 7 36.39 -16.56 15.48
CA LYS A 7 35.62 -15.33 15.68
C LYS A 7 35.38 -14.56 14.37
N LEU A 8 36.41 -14.39 13.54
CA LEU A 8 36.29 -13.80 12.20
C LEU A 8 35.37 -14.59 11.26
N SER A 9 35.35 -15.93 11.39
CA SER A 9 34.45 -16.80 10.62
C SER A 9 32.98 -16.73 11.10
N PHE A 10 32.75 -16.41 12.37
CA PHE A 10 31.40 -16.32 12.94
C PHE A 10 30.76 -14.96 12.62
N ASP A 11 31.53 -13.88 12.68
CA ASP A 11 31.08 -12.52 12.39
C ASP A 11 30.67 -12.37 10.90
N GLY A 12 31.46 -12.91 9.95
CA GLY A 12 31.12 -12.88 8.52
C GLY A 12 29.92 -13.77 8.13
N LEU A 13 29.75 -14.92 8.80
CA LEU A 13 28.60 -15.81 8.58
C LEU A 13 27.31 -15.23 9.17
N PHE A 14 27.41 -14.48 10.26
CA PHE A 14 26.29 -13.75 10.85
C PHE A 14 25.83 -12.62 9.93
N GLU A 15 26.76 -11.88 9.34
CA GLU A 15 26.46 -10.82 8.35
C GLU A 15 25.79 -11.37 7.10
N GLU A 16 26.30 -12.47 6.52
CA GLU A 16 25.74 -13.09 5.31
C GLU A 16 24.33 -13.64 5.55
N LYS A 17 24.08 -14.28 6.69
CA LYS A 17 22.74 -14.74 7.09
C LYS A 17 21.79 -13.57 7.34
N THR A 18 22.28 -12.46 7.88
CA THR A 18 21.48 -11.26 8.11
C THR A 18 21.09 -10.59 6.79
N ILE A 19 21.99 -10.52 5.81
CA ILE A 19 21.71 -10.00 4.47
C ILE A 19 20.72 -10.90 3.74
N LYS A 20 20.90 -12.22 3.82
CA LYS A 20 19.95 -13.18 3.23
C LYS A 20 18.57 -13.06 3.87
N PHE A 21 18.51 -12.98 5.20
CA PHE A 21 17.26 -12.76 5.94
C PHE A 21 16.62 -11.42 5.60
N LEU A 22 17.39 -10.34 5.47
CA LEU A 22 16.88 -9.04 5.06
C LEU A 22 16.37 -9.07 3.61
N ASN A 23 17.05 -9.76 2.69
CA ASN A 23 16.59 -9.91 1.31
C ASN A 23 15.31 -10.76 1.22
N GLU A 24 15.22 -11.85 1.98
CA GLU A 24 14.01 -12.68 2.09
C GLU A 24 12.87 -11.90 2.77
N PHE A 25 13.18 -11.11 3.80
CA PHE A 25 12.22 -10.26 4.49
C PHE A 25 11.72 -9.12 3.61
N HIS A 26 12.62 -8.51 2.81
CA HIS A 26 12.29 -7.48 1.83
C HIS A 26 11.49 -8.04 0.64
N GLN A 27 11.66 -9.33 0.32
CA GLN A 27 10.75 -10.07 -0.57
C GLN A 27 9.41 -10.40 0.08
N SER A 28 9.36 -10.57 1.42
CA SER A 28 8.14 -10.87 2.17
C SER A 28 7.30 -9.64 2.52
N MET A 29 7.85 -8.42 2.41
CA MET A 29 7.04 -7.22 2.40
C MET A 29 6.25 -7.20 1.11
N THR A 30 5.01 -7.67 1.18
CA THR A 30 4.04 -7.53 0.10
C THR A 30 3.78 -6.04 -0.11
N CYS A 31 4.57 -5.41 -0.99
CA CYS A 31 4.32 -4.05 -1.40
C CYS A 31 2.90 -3.98 -1.95
N PHE A 32 2.10 -3.05 -1.45
CA PHE A 32 0.73 -2.84 -1.90
C PHE A 32 0.66 -2.68 -3.43
N GLU A 33 1.70 -2.08 -4.02
CA GLU A 33 1.88 -1.90 -5.46
C GLU A 33 2.12 -3.19 -6.25
N ASN A 34 2.35 -4.33 -5.58
CA ASN A 34 2.52 -5.63 -6.23
C ASN A 34 1.21 -6.44 -6.26
N LEU A 35 0.14 -5.97 -5.63
CA LEU A 35 -1.18 -6.62 -5.71
C LEU A 35 -1.66 -6.64 -7.16
N SER A 36 -2.43 -7.66 -7.55
CA SER A 36 -3.04 -7.72 -8.88
C SER A 36 -4.08 -6.62 -9.06
N ASN A 37 -4.34 -6.23 -10.32
CA ASN A 37 -5.39 -5.25 -10.62
C ASN A 37 -6.76 -5.70 -10.09
N GLU A 38 -7.06 -7.00 -10.14
CA GLU A 38 -8.33 -7.55 -9.65
C GLU A 38 -8.51 -7.32 -8.15
N LEU A 39 -7.47 -7.63 -7.35
CA LEU A 39 -7.52 -7.42 -5.89
C LEU A 39 -7.62 -5.93 -5.54
N LEU A 40 -6.90 -5.07 -6.27
CA LEU A 40 -6.99 -3.62 -6.07
C LEU A 40 -8.39 -3.09 -6.39
N CYS A 41 -8.98 -3.53 -7.50
CA CYS A 41 -10.34 -3.18 -7.88
C CYS A 41 -11.36 -3.66 -6.84
N GLU A 42 -11.20 -4.88 -6.32
CA GLU A 42 -12.06 -5.41 -5.24
C GLU A 42 -11.95 -4.56 -3.98
N MET A 43 -10.74 -4.10 -3.62
CA MET A 43 -10.55 -3.15 -2.51
C MET A 43 -11.23 -1.80 -2.79
N PHE A 44 -11.18 -1.30 -4.02
CA PHE A 44 -11.80 -0.04 -4.40
C PHE A 44 -13.33 -0.06 -4.26
N ASP A 45 -13.99 -1.21 -4.39
CA ASP A 45 -15.44 -1.37 -4.22
C ASP A 45 -15.95 -1.11 -2.78
N TYR A 46 -15.04 -1.11 -1.80
CA TYR A 46 -15.32 -0.80 -0.40
C TYR A 46 -15.21 0.71 -0.09
N LEU A 47 -14.57 1.48 -0.95
CA LEU A 47 -14.39 2.91 -0.79
C LEU A 47 -15.47 3.68 -1.55
N ASP A 48 -15.80 4.88 -1.06
CA ASP A 48 -16.54 5.81 -1.90
C ASP A 48 -15.60 6.43 -2.96
N GLY A 49 -16.17 6.89 -4.07
CA GLY A 49 -15.40 7.43 -5.19
C GLY A 49 -14.58 8.67 -4.86
N PHE A 50 -15.08 9.52 -3.96
CA PHE A 50 -14.33 10.68 -3.49
C PHE A 50 -13.13 10.24 -2.64
N GLN A 51 -13.32 9.32 -1.70
CA GLN A 51 -12.25 8.76 -0.87
C GLN A 51 -11.20 8.02 -1.71
N LEU A 52 -11.67 7.20 -2.66
CA LEU A 52 -10.81 6.47 -3.59
C LEU A 52 -9.95 7.44 -4.40
N PHE A 53 -10.58 8.42 -5.04
CA PHE A 53 -9.87 9.40 -5.85
C PHE A 53 -8.88 10.21 -5.01
N GLN A 54 -9.32 10.75 -3.86
CA GLN A 54 -8.47 11.54 -2.97
C GLN A 54 -7.25 10.76 -2.46
N THR A 55 -7.42 9.46 -2.18
CA THR A 55 -6.37 8.64 -1.57
C THR A 55 -5.39 8.08 -2.61
N PHE A 56 -5.88 7.65 -3.78
CA PHE A 56 -5.09 6.83 -4.70
C PHE A 56 -4.74 7.51 -6.04
N SER A 57 -5.40 8.61 -6.43
CA SER A 57 -5.16 9.26 -7.75
C SER A 57 -3.74 9.76 -7.97
N ASN A 58 -3.04 10.16 -6.90
CA ASN A 58 -1.69 10.74 -6.97
C ASN A 58 -0.59 9.82 -6.43
N LEU A 59 -0.88 8.54 -6.15
CA LEU A 59 0.11 7.62 -5.60
C LEU A 59 1.07 7.11 -6.67
N ASN A 60 0.55 6.60 -7.78
CA ASN A 60 1.33 6.27 -8.96
C ASN A 60 0.40 6.17 -10.19
N SER A 61 1.03 6.18 -11.38
CA SER A 61 0.32 6.14 -12.65
C SER A 61 -0.51 4.87 -12.84
N ARG A 62 -0.13 3.75 -12.21
CA ARG A 62 -0.91 2.51 -12.28
C ARG A 62 -2.24 2.65 -11.53
N PHE A 63 -2.25 3.24 -10.34
CA PHE A 63 -3.49 3.49 -9.59
C PHE A 63 -4.36 4.54 -10.26
N GLU A 64 -3.77 5.62 -10.78
CA GLU A 64 -4.48 6.63 -11.57
C GLU A 64 -5.18 5.97 -12.77
N GLN A 65 -4.46 5.15 -13.53
CA GLN A 65 -5.04 4.39 -14.63
C GLN A 65 -6.15 3.45 -14.16
N LEU A 66 -5.99 2.74 -13.04
CA LEU A 66 -7.06 1.88 -12.53
C LEU A 66 -8.31 2.68 -12.16
N ILE A 67 -8.17 3.86 -11.57
CA ILE A 67 -9.33 4.70 -11.22
C ILE A 67 -10.04 5.24 -12.47
N HIS A 68 -9.29 5.63 -13.50
CA HIS A 68 -9.85 6.26 -14.70
C HIS A 68 -10.27 5.28 -15.81
N SER A 69 -9.62 4.12 -15.91
CA SER A 69 -9.82 3.16 -16.99
C SER A 69 -10.49 1.87 -16.56
N SER A 70 -10.55 1.57 -15.25
CA SER A 70 -11.25 0.36 -14.83
C SER A 70 -12.75 0.50 -15.05
N CYS A 71 -13.38 -0.60 -15.43
CA CYS A 71 -14.84 -0.72 -15.46
C CYS A 71 -15.45 -0.81 -14.05
N VAL A 72 -14.68 -0.53 -13.00
CA VAL A 72 -15.17 -0.59 -11.62
C VAL A 72 -16.21 0.50 -11.46
N SER A 73 -17.42 0.09 -11.08
CA SER A 73 -18.52 1.02 -10.80
C SER A 73 -18.23 1.72 -9.49
N ILE A 74 -17.49 2.82 -9.55
CA ILE A 74 -17.12 3.61 -8.38
C ILE A 74 -18.40 4.13 -7.70
N LYS A 75 -18.62 3.70 -6.44
CA LYS A 75 -19.79 4.11 -5.66
C LYS A 75 -19.58 5.51 -5.11
N THR A 76 -20.42 6.47 -5.48
CA THR A 76 -20.39 7.81 -4.87
C THR A 76 -21.45 7.91 -3.78
N ARG A 77 -21.03 8.25 -2.56
CA ARG A 77 -21.96 8.57 -1.46
C ARG A 77 -22.02 10.08 -1.30
N PHE A 78 -23.16 10.67 -1.66
CA PHE A 78 -23.40 12.09 -1.42
C PHE A 78 -24.07 12.26 -0.05
N CYS A 79 -23.36 12.87 0.89
CA CYS A 79 -23.96 13.34 2.14
C CYS A 79 -24.54 14.74 1.89
N ILE A 80 -25.88 14.86 1.96
CA ILE A 80 -26.54 16.15 1.87
C ILE A 80 -26.34 16.86 3.21
N TYR A 81 -25.46 17.86 3.27
CA TYR A 81 -25.39 18.76 4.41
C TYR A 81 -26.63 19.65 4.38
N GLN A 82 -27.64 19.35 5.21
CA GLN A 82 -28.68 20.32 5.51
C GLN A 82 -28.06 21.38 6.43
N SER A 83 -27.74 22.54 5.87
CA SER A 83 -27.41 23.70 6.66
C SER A 83 -28.72 24.24 7.23
N ASP A 84 -29.02 23.91 8.48
CA ASP A 84 -30.12 24.53 9.23
C ASP A 84 -29.83 26.03 9.38
N LYS A 85 -30.27 26.82 8.40
CA LYS A 85 -30.38 28.27 8.58
C LYS A 85 -31.56 28.50 9.52
N VAL A 86 -31.25 28.67 10.80
CA VAL A 86 -32.14 29.34 11.75
C VAL A 86 -32.30 30.78 11.25
N LEU A 87 -33.35 31.05 10.47
CA LEU A 87 -33.86 32.41 10.32
C LEU A 87 -34.59 32.75 11.63
N ASN A 88 -33.91 33.48 12.51
CA ASN A 88 -34.58 34.24 13.55
C ASN A 88 -35.30 35.42 12.87
N THR A 89 -36.62 35.27 12.68
CA THR A 89 -37.55 36.41 12.53
C THR A 89 -37.81 37.07 13.86
#